data_AF-A0A379WKV2-F1
#
_entry.id   AF-A0A379WKV2-F1
#
_cell.length_a   1.000
_cell.length_b   1.000
_cell.length_c   1.000
_cell.angle_alpha   90.00
_cell.angle_beta   90.00
_cell.angle_gamma   90.00
#
_symmetry.space_group_name_H-M   'P 1'
#
loop_
_entity.id
_entity.type
_entity.pdbx_description
1 polymer ?
#
loop_
_entity_poly.entity_id
_entity_poly.type
_entity_poly.pdbx_seq_one_letter_code
_entity_poly.pdbx_strand_id
1 'polypeptide(L)' 'MQQKCAKKKTAIKPWLMDNKLVVGVGNIYASESLFAAGIHPDRLASSLSTEECDLLARVIKAVCCALLNKAGQR' A
#
# COMPACT_ATOMS: atom_id res chain seq x y z
N MET A 1 6.86 -1.95 7.89
CA MET A 1 6.24 -2.71 6.78
C MET A 1 6.90 -4.09 6.65
N GLN A 2 8.20 -4.14 6.34
CA GLN A 2 8.88 -5.39 5.95
C GLN A 2 8.79 -6.56 6.95
N GLN A 3 9.03 -6.34 8.24
CA GLN A 3 8.96 -7.43 9.23
C GLN A 3 7.55 -8.06 9.37
N LYS A 4 6.48 -7.32 9.01
CA LYS A 4 5.09 -7.82 9.02
C LYS A 4 4.71 -8.52 7.71
N CYS A 5 5.34 -8.16 6.58
CA CYS A 5 5.16 -8.83 5.29
C CYS A 5 5.91 -10.17 5.24
N ALA A 6 7.14 -10.21 5.76
CA ALA A 6 8.06 -11.34 5.62
C ALA A 6 7.53 -12.65 6.22
N LYS A 7 6.73 -12.57 7.30
CA LYS A 7 6.16 -13.76 7.98
C LYS A 7 4.84 -14.27 7.40
N LYS A 8 4.14 -13.53 6.54
CA LYS A 8 2.84 -13.95 5.99
C LYS A 8 2.96 -14.33 4.51
N LYS A 9 2.60 -15.58 4.18
CA LYS A 9 2.44 -16.08 2.80
C LYS A 9 1.11 -15.64 2.16
N THR A 10 0.70 -14.41 2.44
CA THR A 10 -0.56 -13.84 1.95
C THR A 10 -0.25 -12.89 0.80
N ALA A 11 -1.13 -12.83 -0.19
CA ALA A 11 -1.05 -11.88 -1.27
C ALA A 11 -0.99 -10.43 -0.74
N ILE A 12 -0.27 -9.56 -1.43
CA ILE A 12 -0.03 -8.20 -0.98
C ILE A 12 -1.32 -7.39 -0.85
N LYS A 13 -2.31 -7.64 -1.72
CA LYS A 13 -3.60 -6.93 -1.72
C LYS A 13 -4.41 -7.13 -0.41
N PRO A 14 -4.74 -8.36 0.01
CA PRO A 14 -5.41 -8.57 1.30
C PRO A 14 -4.52 -8.18 2.49
N TRP A 15 -3.20 -8.33 2.39
CA TRP A 15 -2.28 -7.87 3.45
C TRP A 15 -2.32 -6.35 3.63
N LEU A 16 -2.45 -5.60 2.53
CA LEU A 16 -2.53 -4.14 2.54
C LEU A 16 -3.90 -3.63 3.01
N MET A 17 -4.97 -4.40 2.77
CA MET A 17 -6.30 -4.16 3.34
C MET A 17 -6.36 -4.46 4.85
N ASP A 18 -5.68 -5.51 5.32
CA ASP A 18 -5.60 -5.91 6.73
C ASP A 18 -4.74 -4.94 7.55
N ASN A 19 -3.68 -4.38 6.93
CA ASN A 19 -2.99 -3.24 7.52
C ASN A 19 -3.91 -2.01 7.45
N LYS A 20 -4.29 -1.48 8.61
CA LYS A 20 -4.93 -0.15 8.81
C LYS A 20 -4.17 1.05 8.18
N LEU A 21 -3.18 0.82 7.32
CA LEU A 21 -2.51 1.83 6.50
C LEU A 21 -3.45 2.46 5.46
N VAL A 22 -4.45 1.72 4.96
CA VAL A 22 -5.45 2.25 4.03
C VAL A 22 -6.75 2.52 4.79
N VAL A 23 -6.78 3.59 5.57
CA VAL A 23 -8.02 4.08 6.20
C VAL A 23 -8.77 4.99 5.22
N GLY A 24 -9.98 4.59 4.82
CA GLY A 24 -10.98 5.48 4.20
C GLY A 24 -11.35 5.22 2.75
N VAL A 25 -10.49 4.58 1.94
CA VAL A 25 -10.77 4.31 0.50
C VAL A 25 -10.19 2.94 0.12
N GLY A 26 -10.65 1.92 0.83
CA GLY A 26 -10.09 0.57 0.83
C GLY A 26 -10.40 -0.24 -0.43
N ASN A 27 -9.71 0.06 -1.54
CA ASN A 27 -9.36 -0.86 -2.65
C ASN A 27 -8.58 -0.08 -3.73
N ILE A 28 -8.94 1.18 -3.92
CA ILE A 28 -8.38 2.07 -4.94
C ILE A 28 -6.95 2.42 -4.58
N TYR A 29 -6.68 2.86 -3.35
CA TYR A 29 -5.32 3.14 -2.89
C TYR A 29 -4.43 1.91 -2.92
N ALA A 30 -4.96 0.74 -2.59
CA ALA A 30 -4.20 -0.50 -2.66
C ALA A 30 -3.80 -0.78 -4.11
N SER A 31 -4.75 -0.70 -5.05
CA SER A 31 -4.48 -0.89 -6.47
C SER A 31 -3.56 0.17 -7.06
N GLU A 32 -3.76 1.46 -6.74
CA GLU A 32 -2.90 2.57 -7.19
C GLU A 32 -1.49 2.47 -6.62
N SER A 33 -1.34 2.14 -5.33
CA SER A 33 -0.02 2.02 -4.72
C SER A 33 0.74 0.81 -5.24
N LEU A 34 0.02 -0.29 -5.51
CA LEU A 34 0.58 -1.47 -6.18
C LEU A 34 0.97 -1.15 -7.62
N PHE A 35 0.13 -0.43 -8.36
CA PHE A 35 0.42 -0.02 -9.74
C PHE A 35 1.62 0.94 -9.82
N ALA A 36 1.66 1.95 -8.95
CA ALA A 36 2.75 2.91 -8.86
C ALA A 36 4.07 2.25 -8.41
N ALA A 37 4.00 1.21 -7.59
CA ALA A 37 5.15 0.41 -7.20
C ALA A 37 5.49 -0.71 -8.20
N GLY A 38 4.69 -0.94 -9.25
CA GLY A 38 4.90 -2.03 -10.21
C GLY A 38 4.71 -3.43 -9.64
N ILE A 39 3.93 -3.57 -8.56
CA ILE A 39 3.73 -4.83 -7.83
C ILE A 39 2.39 -5.45 -8.22
N HIS A 40 2.40 -6.73 -8.56
CA HIS A 40 1.17 -7.48 -8.82
C HIS A 40 0.34 -7.67 -7.54
N PRO A 41 -1.00 -7.48 -7.57
CA PRO A 41 -1.86 -7.64 -6.39
C PRO A 41 -1.88 -9.06 -5.81
N ASP A 42 -1.60 -10.06 -6.64
CA ASP A 42 -1.49 -11.47 -6.26
C ASP A 42 -0.08 -11.84 -5.76
N ARG A 43 0.88 -10.92 -5.87
CA ARG A 43 2.26 -11.15 -5.44
C ARG A 43 2.30 -11.37 -3.93
N LEU A 44 3.11 -12.31 -3.49
CA LEU A 44 3.31 -12.59 -2.08
C LEU A 44 3.92 -11.38 -1.37
N ALA A 45 3.34 -10.98 -0.23
CA ALA A 45 3.91 -9.91 0.59
C ALA A 45 5.34 -10.24 1.06
N SER A 46 5.61 -11.53 1.32
CA SER A 46 6.94 -12.03 1.70
C SER A 46 7.98 -11.95 0.56
N SER A 47 7.55 -11.81 -0.69
CA SER A 47 8.43 -11.65 -1.85
C SER A 47 8.84 -10.20 -2.12
N LEU A 48 8.36 -9.24 -1.32
CA LEU A 48 8.69 -7.83 -1.49
C LEU A 48 10.01 -7.47 -0.81
N SER A 49 10.87 -6.81 -1.58
CA SER A 49 12.11 -6.23 -1.07
C SER A 49 11.84 -5.01 -0.16
N THR A 50 12.86 -4.60 0.59
CA THR A 50 12.78 -3.46 1.51
C THR A 50 12.41 -2.19 0.79
N GLU A 51 13.03 -1.99 -0.38
CA GLU A 51 12.86 -0.83 -1.25
C GLU A 51 11.42 -0.73 -1.74
N GLU A 52 10.86 -1.85 -2.21
CA GLU A 52 9.47 -1.94 -2.67
C GLU A 52 8.48 -1.60 -1.55
N CYS A 53 8.71 -2.11 -0.35
CA CYS A 53 7.89 -1.79 0.82
C CYS A 53 7.98 -0.31 1.21
N ASP A 54 9.17 0.29 1.11
CA ASP A 54 9.40 1.71 1.43
C ASP A 54 8.73 2.61 0.37
N LEU A 55 8.88 2.27 -0.91
CA LEU A 55 8.20 2.92 -2.02
C LEU A 55 6.68 2.88 -1.85
N LEU A 56 6.11 1.70 -1.55
CA LEU A 56 4.66 1.55 -1.28
C LEU A 56 4.21 2.46 -0.14
N ALA A 57 4.94 2.49 0.97
CA ALA A 57 4.61 3.34 2.11
C ALA A 57 4.68 4.84 1.75
N ARG A 58 5.67 5.26 0.95
CA ARG A 58 5.79 6.63 0.46
C ARG A 58 4.64 7.01 -0.46
N VAL A 59 4.30 6.17 -1.43
CA VAL A 59 3.19 6.40 -2.36
C VAL A 59 1.87 6.51 -1.61
N ILE A 60 1.56 5.57 -0.70
CA ILE A 60 0.34 5.63 0.12
C ILE A 60 0.27 6.95 0.89
N LYS A 61 1.38 7.37 1.50
CA LYS A 61 1.45 8.63 2.26
C LYS A 61 1.28 9.84 1.35
N ALA A 62 1.85 9.82 0.15
CA ALA A 62 1.72 10.86 -0.86
C ALA A 62 0.28 10.99 -1.37
N VAL A 63 -0.37 9.88 -1.73
CA VAL A 63 -1.78 9.87 -2.20
C VAL A 63 -2.71 10.33 -1.08
N CYS A 64 -2.50 9.87 0.16
CA CYS A 64 -3.27 10.32 1.32
C CYS A 64 -3.09 11.82 1.55
N CYS A 65 -1.86 12.34 1.49
CA CYS A 65 -1.57 13.77 1.65
C CYS A 65 -2.15 14.62 0.50
N ALA A 66 -2.12 14.12 -0.73
CA ALA A 66 -2.73 14.78 -1.89
C ALA A 66 -4.26 14.85 -1.75
N LEU A 67 -4.89 13.79 -1.23
CA LEU A 67 -6.34 13.78 -1.01
C LEU A 67 -6.76 14.61 0.22
N LEU A 68 -5.97 14.63 1.30
CA LEU A 68 -6.18 15.55 2.41
C LEU A 68 -6.08 17.02 1.96
N ASN A 69 -5.09 17.36 1.13
CA ASN A 69 -4.99 18.70 0.53
C ASN A 69 -6.18 19.03 -0.37
N LYS A 70 -6.67 18.07 -1.17
CA LYS A 70 -7.87 18.25 -1.99
C LYS A 70 -9.16 18.35 -1.17
N ALA A 71 -9.24 17.68 -0.02
CA ALA A 71 -10.41 17.68 0.85
C ALA A 71 -10.56 19.00 1.64
N GLY A 72 -9.46 19.71 1.93
CA GLY A 72 -9.49 21.02 2.60
C GLY A 72 -9.86 22.20 1.70
N GLN A 73 -10.11 21.99 0.40
CA GLN A 73 -10.52 23.00 -0.57
C GLN A 73 -12.03 22.95 -0.85
N ARG A 74 -12.84 22.73 0.19
CA ARG A 74 -14.30 22.75 0.08
C ARG A 74 -14.95 23.48 1.25
#